data_AF-A0A536PMQ7-F1
#
_entry.id   AF-A0A536PMQ7-F1
#
_cell.length_a   1.000
_cell.length_b   1.000
_cell.length_c   1.000
_cell.angle_alpha   90.00
_cell.angle_beta   90.00
_cell.angle_gamma   90.00
#
_symmetry.space_group_name_H-M   'P 1'
#
loop_
_entity.id
_entity.type
_entity.pdbx_description
1 polymer ?
#
loop_
_entity_poly.entity_id
_entity_poly.type
_entity_poly.pdbx_seq_one_letter_code
_entity_poly.pdbx_strand_id
1 'polypeptide(L)'
;GEAAFFAGKRMFVTTSDHHDDDRLGFWCAAPDGVQELLVREAPGKYFAPPYVGARGWLGVWLDEKVDWKEVADLVERAYLQVMGRR
;
A
#
# COMPACT_ATOMS: atom_id res chain seq x y z
N GLY A 1 4.70 -13.60 -8.66
CA GLY A 1 5.74 -12.81 -9.37
C GLY A 1 5.19 -11.42 -9.47
N GLU A 2 5.65 -10.53 -8.60
CA GLU A 2 4.88 -9.36 -8.18
C GLU A 2 4.96 -8.21 -9.19
N ALA A 3 3.80 -7.67 -9.56
CA ALA A 3 3.72 -6.50 -10.43
C ALA A 3 4.03 -5.23 -9.63
N ALA A 4 4.92 -4.39 -10.15
CA ALA A 4 5.23 -3.09 -9.58
C ALA A 4 4.87 -1.97 -10.56
N PHE A 5 4.37 -0.85 -10.01
CA PHE A 5 3.90 0.30 -10.76
C PHE A 5 4.73 1.54 -10.40
N PHE A 6 5.04 2.35 -11.42
CA PHE A 6 5.98 3.45 -11.33
C PHE A 6 5.42 4.75 -11.88
N ALA A 7 5.67 5.86 -11.17
CA ALA A 7 5.49 7.21 -11.65
C ALA A 7 6.86 7.74 -12.13
N GLY A 8 7.14 7.60 -13.42
CA GLY A 8 8.48 7.80 -13.97
C GLY A 8 9.44 6.75 -13.41
N LYS A 9 10.46 7.18 -12.66
CA LYS A 9 11.46 6.29 -12.03
C LYS A 9 11.10 5.85 -10.60
N ARG A 10 9.97 6.31 -10.06
CA ARG A 10 9.61 6.11 -8.65
C ARG A 10 8.49 5.09 -8.52
N MET A 11 8.75 3.99 -7.82
CA MET A 11 7.72 3.00 -7.52
C MET A 11 6.72 3.58 -6.53
N PHE A 12 5.43 3.33 -6.74
CA PHE A 12 4.36 3.78 -5.83
C PHE A 12 3.40 2.68 -5.40
N VAL A 13 3.35 1.56 -6.14
CA VAL A 13 2.60 0.35 -5.78
C VAL A 13 3.42 -0.88 -6.15
N THR A 14 3.34 -1.92 -5.33
CA THR A 14 3.69 -3.29 -5.70
C THR A 14 2.61 -4.24 -5.21
N THR A 15 2.22 -5.23 -6.02
CA THR A 15 1.38 -6.32 -5.54
C THR A 15 2.16 -7.15 -4.53
N SER A 16 1.49 -7.73 -3.56
CA SER A 16 2.06 -8.73 -2.67
C SER A 16 1.29 -10.03 -2.87
N ASP A 17 1.95 -10.98 -3.52
CA ASP A 17 1.43 -12.33 -3.74
C ASP A 17 2.36 -13.32 -3.03
N HIS A 18 1.99 -13.69 -1.80
CA HIS A 18 2.63 -14.76 -1.00
C HIS A 18 3.94 -14.42 -0.27
N HIS A 19 3.91 -13.44 0.65
CA HIS A 19 4.92 -13.36 1.71
C HIS A 19 4.25 -13.46 3.09
N ASP A 20 4.51 -14.60 3.75
CA ASP A 20 4.18 -15.04 5.13
C ASP A 20 2.78 -15.64 5.43
N ASP A 21 1.65 -15.11 4.94
CA ASP A 21 0.31 -15.52 5.47
C ASP A 21 -0.72 -16.05 4.42
N ASP A 22 -0.32 -16.36 3.18
CA ASP A 22 -1.24 -16.72 2.07
C ASP A 22 -2.32 -15.67 1.74
N ARG A 23 -2.19 -14.45 2.26
CA ARG A 23 -3.12 -13.35 2.02
C ARG A 23 -2.72 -12.54 0.80
N LEU A 24 -3.69 -12.28 -0.08
CA LEU A 24 -3.50 -11.38 -1.22
C LEU A 24 -3.49 -9.93 -0.75
N GLY A 25 -2.55 -9.13 -1.23
CA GLY A 25 -2.51 -7.70 -0.92
C GLY A 25 -1.71 -6.88 -1.91
N PHE A 26 -1.56 -5.61 -1.60
CA PHE A 26 -0.61 -4.73 -2.27
C PHE A 26 -0.02 -3.74 -1.27
N TRP A 27 1.14 -3.21 -1.60
CA TRP A 27 1.80 -2.16 -0.82
C TRP A 27 1.82 -0.89 -1.64
N CYS A 28 1.62 0.26 -1.00
CA CYS A 28 1.63 1.55 -1.66
C CYS A 28 2.32 2.62 -0.84
N ALA A 29 2.86 3.64 -1.51
CA ALA A 29 3.41 4.81 -0.84
C ALA A 29 2.32 5.57 -0.09
N ALA A 30 2.54 5.93 1.17
CA ALA A 30 1.63 6.74 1.95
C ALA A 30 2.29 8.03 2.47
N PRO A 31 1.52 9.06 2.82
CA PRO A 31 2.00 10.19 3.61
C PRO A 31 2.40 9.78 5.03
N ASP A 32 3.28 10.55 5.66
CA ASP A 32 3.74 10.31 7.03
C ASP A 32 2.53 10.30 8.00
N GLY A 33 2.49 9.31 8.91
CA GLY A 33 1.39 9.16 9.88
C GLY A 33 0.15 8.43 9.35
N VAL A 34 -0.01 8.27 8.04
CA VAL A 34 -1.20 7.61 7.45
C VAL A 34 -1.16 6.11 7.67
N GLN A 35 0.02 5.49 7.59
CA GLN A 35 0.17 4.07 7.86
C GLN A 35 -0.27 3.75 9.29
N GLU A 36 0.28 4.48 10.27
CA GLU A 36 0.01 4.26 11.69
C GLU A 36 -1.46 4.49 12.03
N LEU A 37 -2.07 5.53 11.44
CA LEU A 37 -3.49 5.81 11.60
C LEU A 37 -4.34 4.66 11.06
N LEU A 38 -4.16 4.28 9.79
CA LEU A 38 -5.01 3.28 9.14
C LEU A 38 -4.82 1.88 9.73
N VAL A 39 -3.60 1.50 10.09
CA VAL A 39 -3.31 0.24 10.78
C VAL A 39 -3.99 0.20 12.15
N ARG A 40 -4.04 1.33 12.87
CA ARG A 40 -4.75 1.41 14.16
C ARG A 40 -6.27 1.34 14.01
N GLU A 41 -6.84 2.06 13.04
CA GLU A 41 -8.30 2.17 12.88
C GLU A 41 -8.90 0.91 12.22
N ALA A 42 -8.18 0.24 11.32
CA ALA A 42 -8.67 -0.93 10.59
C ALA A 42 -7.57 -1.99 10.34
N PRO A 43 -7.05 -2.65 11.39
CA PRO A 43 -5.97 -3.64 11.29
C PRO A 43 -6.32 -4.90 10.48
N GLY A 44 -7.62 -5.17 10.27
CA GLY A 44 -8.07 -6.25 9.37
C GLY A 44 -7.88 -5.94 7.88
N LYS A 45 -7.85 -4.64 7.52
CA LYS A 45 -7.69 -4.15 6.14
C LYS A 45 -6.28 -3.68 5.83
N TYR A 46 -5.57 -3.17 6.84
CA TYR A 46 -4.30 -2.48 6.67
C TYR A 46 -3.21 -3.05 7.55
N PHE A 47 -1.98 -3.00 7.06
CA PHE A 47 -0.80 -3.45 7.80
C PHE A 47 0.43 -2.62 7.43
N ALA A 48 1.48 -2.73 8.24
CA ALA A 48 2.81 -2.21 7.91
C ALA A 48 3.60 -3.32 7.17
N PRO A 49 3.95 -3.15 5.88
CA PRO A 49 4.67 -4.16 5.13
C PRO A 49 6.07 -4.41 5.67
N PRO A 50 6.61 -5.63 5.53
CA PRO A 50 8.02 -5.87 5.81
C PRO A 50 8.89 -4.99 4.89
N TYR A 51 10.04 -4.56 5.42
CA TYR A 51 11.10 -3.78 4.73
C TYR A 51 10.74 -2.33 4.34
N VAL A 52 9.59 -2.10 3.72
CA VAL A 52 9.14 -0.76 3.28
C VAL A 52 8.18 -0.11 4.25
N GLY A 53 7.62 -0.87 5.21
CA GLY A 53 6.75 -0.33 6.25
C GLY A 53 7.45 0.71 7.12
N ALA A 54 8.71 0.49 7.50
CA ALA A 54 9.52 1.47 8.23
C ALA A 54 9.82 2.77 7.43
N ARG A 55 9.54 2.76 6.11
CA ARG A 55 9.65 3.93 5.22
C ARG A 55 8.28 4.59 4.97
N GLY A 56 7.26 4.22 5.74
CA GLY A 56 5.90 4.77 5.65
C GLY A 56 5.03 4.19 4.54
N TRP A 57 5.38 3.04 3.96
CA TRP A 57 4.52 2.38 2.97
C TRP A 57 3.34 1.66 3.63
N LEU A 58 2.14 1.79 3.08
CA LEU A 58 0.93 1.13 3.58
C LEU A 58 0.72 -0.20 2.88
N GLY A 59 0.49 -1.27 3.65
CA GLY A 59 -0.02 -2.54 3.16
C GLY A 59 -1.54 -2.57 3.21
N VAL A 60 -2.16 -3.12 2.17
CA VAL A 60 -3.62 -3.26 2.05
C VAL A 60 -3.95 -4.70 1.68
N TRP A 61 -4.82 -5.32 2.46
CA TRP A 61 -5.32 -6.66 2.19
C TRP A 61 -6.44 -6.65 1.14
N LEU A 62 -6.42 -7.64 0.26
CA LEU A 62 -7.36 -7.83 -0.85
C LEU A 62 -8.05 -9.21 -0.81
N ASP A 63 -7.94 -9.92 0.31
CA ASP A 63 -8.37 -11.30 0.48
C ASP A 63 -9.81 -11.45 1.01
N GLU A 64 -10.45 -10.34 1.41
CA GLU A 64 -11.84 -10.30 1.82
C GLU A 64 -12.69 -9.39 0.90
N LYS A 65 -13.81 -8.85 1.40
CA LYS A 65 -14.65 -7.92 0.66
C LYS A 65 -13.92 -6.59 0.44
N VAL A 66 -13.44 -6.40 -0.79
CA VAL A 66 -12.73 -5.19 -1.21
C VAL A 66 -13.70 -4.09 -1.64
N ASP A 67 -13.54 -2.89 -1.07
CA ASP A 67 -14.09 -1.67 -1.64
C ASP A 67 -13.13 -1.13 -2.71
N TRP A 68 -13.45 -1.37 -3.98
CA TRP A 68 -12.61 -0.96 -5.10
C TRP A 68 -12.49 0.55 -5.27
N LYS A 69 -13.44 1.33 -4.75
CA LYS A 69 -13.33 2.79 -4.75
C LYS A 69 -12.27 3.25 -3.76
N GLU A 70 -12.27 2.67 -2.56
CA GLU A 70 -11.24 2.91 -1.54
C GLU A 70 -9.84 2.53 -2.06
N VAL A 71 -9.73 1.37 -2.73
CA VAL A 71 -8.46 0.95 -3.36
C VAL A 71 -8.00 1.94 -4.43
N ALA A 72 -8.89 2.36 -5.33
CA ALA A 72 -8.56 3.33 -6.37
C ALA A 72 -8.07 4.67 -5.78
N ASP A 73 -8.75 5.18 -4.75
CA ASP A 73 -8.39 6.41 -4.05
C ASP A 73 -7.01 6.29 -3.38
N LEU A 74 -6.68 5.12 -2.79
CA LEU A 74 -5.36 4.85 -2.20
C LEU A 74 -4.25 4.80 -3.25
N VAL A 75 -4.49 4.14 -4.39
CA VAL A 75 -3.53 4.05 -5.49
C VAL A 75 -3.26 5.43 -6.11
N GLU A 76 -4.31 6.25 -6.30
CA GLU A 76 -4.17 7.62 -6.78
C GLU A 76 -3.35 8.48 -5.81
N ARG A 77 -3.63 8.39 -4.50
CA ARG A 77 -2.84 9.10 -3.47
C ARG A 77 -1.38 8.66 -3.47
N ALA A 78 -1.11 7.36 -3.62
CA ALA A 78 0.26 6.84 -3.70
C ALA A 78 1.01 7.39 -4.93
N TYR A 79 0.34 7.46 -6.08
CA TYR A 79 0.89 8.09 -7.28
C TYR A 79 1.25 9.56 -7.05
N LEU A 80 0.33 10.35 -6.49
CA LEU A 80 0.56 11.76 -6.19
C LEU A 80 1.67 11.96 -5.15
N GLN A 81 1.72 11.10 -4.12
CA GLN A 81 2.73 11.14 -3.06
C GLN A 81 4.15 11.02 -3.62
N VAL A 82 4.38 10.09 -4.55
CA VAL A 82 5.71 9.95 -5.15
C VAL A 82 5.99 11.06 -6.17
N MET A 83 4.97 11.62 -6.84
CA MET A 83 5.13 12.70 -7.80
C MET A 83 5.52 14.04 -7.15
N GLY A 84 4.96 14.33 -5.97
CA GLY A 84 5.20 15.58 -5.22
C GLY A 84 6.52 15.64 -4.44
N ARG A 85 7.22 14.51 -4.25
CA ARG A 85 8.57 14.51 -3.65
C ARG A 85 9.56 15.11 -4.65
N ARG A 86 10.35 16.12 -4.25
CA ARG A 86 11.44 16.69 -5.05
C ARG A 86 12.78 16.15 -4.58
#